data_AF-A0A0F9SEX8-F1
#
_entry.id   AF-A0A0F9SEX8-F1
#
_cell.length_a   1.000
_cell.length_b   1.000
_cell.length_c   1.000
_cell.angle_alpha   90.00
_cell.angle_beta   90.00
_cell.angle_gamma   90.00
#
_symmetry.space_group_name_H-M   'P 1'
#
loop_
_entity.id
_entity.type
_entity.pdbx_description
1 polymer ?
#
loop_
_entity_poly.entity_id
_entity_poly.type
_entity_poly.pdbx_seq_one_letter_code
_entity_poly.pdbx_strand_id
1 'polypeptide(L)'
;MIQSARRIAPIDYQGVPAKFKGKLSAVCRTAAECDELVHWFGSPDFCPNLPVMVMVPGAQPTLIPGFGYATAAELRDCAVVTWYEQTERLAKTGRVFDFDALRERRSLMRREEVDSAVREAMLRRIEQHKANPVTDPFRQPVYPNPTNRKVYERK
;
A
#
# COMPACT_ATOMS: atom_id res chain seq x y z
N MET A 1 41.07 -0.49 -17.50
CA MET A 1 40.46 -1.60 -16.75
C MET A 1 39.03 -1.72 -17.23
N ILE A 2 38.71 -2.69 -18.10
CA ILE A 2 37.33 -2.88 -18.57
C ILE A 2 36.61 -3.57 -17.41
N GLN A 3 35.83 -2.81 -16.65
CA GLN A 3 34.90 -3.38 -15.68
C GLN A 3 33.88 -4.18 -16.48
N SER A 4 34.09 -5.49 -16.59
CA SER A 4 33.09 -6.42 -17.09
C SER A 4 31.88 -6.26 -16.17
N ALA A 5 30.85 -5.55 -16.63
CA ALA A 5 29.61 -5.41 -15.89
C ALA A 5 29.12 -6.82 -15.54
N ARG A 6 29.18 -7.16 -14.25
CA ARG A 6 28.70 -8.45 -13.75
C ARG A 6 27.25 -8.56 -14.23
N ARG A 7 26.96 -9.57 -15.05
CA ARG A 7 25.64 -9.72 -15.67
C ARG A 7 24.63 -9.93 -14.53
N ILE A 8 23.86 -8.89 -14.23
CA ILE A 8 22.80 -8.96 -13.22
C ILE A 8 21.84 -10.06 -13.66
N ALA A 9 21.60 -11.04 -12.80
CA ALA A 9 20.67 -12.13 -13.11
C ALA A 9 19.28 -11.53 -13.40
N PRO A 10 18.56 -12.02 -14.42
CA PRO A 10 17.23 -11.51 -14.71
C PRO A 10 16.33 -11.72 -13.50
N ILE A 11 15.59 -10.67 -13.13
CA ILE A 11 14.66 -10.72 -12.00
C ILE A 11 13.56 -11.73 -12.33
N ASP A 12 13.41 -12.71 -11.47
CA ASP A 12 12.26 -13.60 -11.53
C ASP A 12 11.01 -12.86 -11.01
N TYR A 13 10.01 -12.71 -11.89
CA TYR A 13 8.74 -12.04 -11.59
C TYR A 13 7.61 -13.02 -11.27
N GLN A 14 7.90 -14.30 -11.01
CA GLN A 14 6.90 -15.25 -10.56
C GLN A 14 6.24 -14.77 -9.25
N GLY A 15 4.91 -14.83 -9.17
CA GLY A 15 4.12 -14.36 -8.02
C GLY A 15 4.05 -12.84 -7.85
N VAL A 16 4.81 -12.04 -8.61
CA VAL A 16 4.77 -10.57 -8.54
C VAL A 16 3.49 -10.06 -9.21
N PRO A 17 2.73 -9.14 -8.58
CA PRO A 17 1.56 -8.55 -9.19
C PRO A 17 1.89 -7.90 -10.53
N ALA A 18 1.04 -8.12 -11.55
CA ALA A 18 1.31 -7.70 -12.93
C ALA A 18 1.72 -6.22 -13.07
N LYS A 19 1.13 -5.33 -12.25
CA LYS A 19 1.41 -3.88 -12.25
C LYS A 19 2.86 -3.51 -11.89
N PHE A 20 3.60 -4.41 -11.23
CA PHE A 20 4.97 -4.19 -10.77
C PHE A 20 6.04 -4.93 -11.61
N LYS A 21 5.63 -5.80 -12.54
CA LYS A 21 6.58 -6.48 -13.43
C LYS A 21 7.37 -5.46 -14.26
N GLY A 22 8.69 -5.58 -14.29
CA GLY A 22 9.59 -4.64 -14.97
C GLY A 22 9.80 -3.30 -14.25
N LYS A 23 9.25 -3.11 -13.05
CA LYS A 23 9.35 -1.84 -12.27
C LYS A 23 10.07 -2.00 -10.93
N LEU A 24 10.80 -3.10 -10.76
CA LEU A 24 11.50 -3.47 -9.53
C LEU A 24 12.97 -3.70 -9.83
N SER A 25 13.83 -3.33 -8.89
CA SER A 25 15.26 -3.63 -8.92
C SER A 25 15.56 -5.03 -8.39
N ALA A 26 14.75 -5.52 -7.45
CA ALA A 26 14.92 -6.82 -6.81
C ALA A 26 13.60 -7.28 -6.19
N VAL A 27 13.45 -8.59 -6.03
CA VAL A 27 12.31 -9.23 -5.36
C VAL A 27 12.85 -10.23 -4.36
N CYS A 28 12.56 -10.02 -3.07
CA CYS A 28 12.94 -10.91 -1.99
C CYS A 28 11.72 -11.69 -1.51
N ARG A 29 11.80 -13.01 -1.54
CA ARG A 29 10.75 -13.97 -1.17
C ARG A 29 11.17 -14.90 -0.04
N THR A 30 12.44 -14.82 0.37
CA THR A 30 12.99 -15.54 1.51
C THR A 30 13.88 -14.61 2.33
N ALA A 31 14.13 -14.95 3.59
CA ALA A 31 15.09 -14.22 4.42
C ALA A 31 16.49 -14.19 3.80
N ALA A 32 16.93 -15.32 3.22
CA ALA A 32 18.23 -15.42 2.55
C ALA A 32 18.33 -14.46 1.35
N GLU A 33 17.27 -14.33 0.56
CA GLU A 33 17.22 -13.36 -0.55
C GLU A 33 17.27 -11.90 -0.06
N CYS A 34 16.75 -11.60 1.14
CA CYS A 34 16.92 -10.28 1.75
C CYS A 34 18.38 -10.04 2.15
N ASP A 35 19.08 -11.03 2.73
CA ASP A 35 20.49 -10.91 3.13
C ASP A 35 21.44 -10.81 1.93
N GLU A 36 21.14 -11.53 0.85
CA GLU A 36 21.93 -11.58 -0.39
C GLU A 36 21.67 -10.38 -1.33
N LEU A 37 20.82 -9.43 -0.95
CA LEU A 37 20.41 -8.32 -1.82
C LEU A 37 21.60 -7.52 -2.38
N VAL A 38 22.64 -7.26 -1.56
CA VAL A 38 23.85 -6.56 -1.99
C VAL A 38 24.59 -7.33 -3.10
N HIS A 39 24.54 -8.66 -3.07
CA HIS A 39 25.17 -9.49 -4.09
C HIS A 39 24.53 -9.29 -5.46
N TRP A 40 23.21 -9.06 -5.52
CA TRP A 40 22.48 -8.85 -6.77
C TRP A 40 22.82 -7.51 -7.43
N PHE A 41 23.10 -6.48 -6.62
CA PHE A 41 23.56 -5.18 -7.09
C PHE A 41 25.06 -5.13 -7.35
N GLY A 42 25.82 -6.11 -6.85
CA GLY A 42 27.27 -6.25 -7.06
C GLY A 42 28.14 -5.32 -6.22
N SER A 43 27.59 -4.24 -5.66
CA SER A 43 28.28 -3.32 -4.76
C SER A 43 27.35 -2.84 -3.64
N PRO A 44 27.82 -2.75 -2.38
CA PRO A 44 27.03 -2.20 -1.27
C PRO A 44 26.69 -0.72 -1.47
N ASP A 45 27.56 0.04 -2.15
CA ASP A 45 27.39 1.48 -2.36
C ASP A 45 26.51 1.80 -3.59
N PHE A 46 26.04 0.78 -4.30
CA PHE A 46 25.18 0.99 -5.46
C PHE A 46 23.82 1.52 -5.03
N CYS A 47 23.35 2.61 -5.65
CA CYS A 47 22.04 3.19 -5.36
C CYS A 47 21.04 2.84 -6.46
N PRO A 48 20.17 1.82 -6.28
CA PRO A 48 19.20 1.44 -7.30
C PRO A 48 18.08 2.50 -7.44
N ASN A 49 17.71 2.79 -8.69
CA ASN A 49 16.63 3.73 -9.02
C ASN A 49 15.23 3.11 -8.79
N LEU A 50 15.07 1.81 -9.07
CA LEU A 50 13.78 1.12 -8.89
C LEU A 50 13.69 0.51 -7.48
N PRO A 51 12.47 0.35 -6.93
CA PRO A 51 12.28 -0.20 -5.60
C PRO A 51 12.62 -1.70 -5.50
N VAL A 52 12.88 -2.14 -4.27
CA VAL A 52 12.98 -3.55 -3.88
C VAL A 52 11.62 -4.00 -3.33
N MET A 53 11.16 -5.19 -3.72
CA MET A 53 9.90 -5.75 -3.22
C MET A 53 10.17 -6.91 -2.26
N VAL A 54 9.67 -6.82 -1.03
CA VAL A 54 9.71 -7.91 -0.05
C VAL A 54 8.35 -8.61 -0.02
N MET A 55 8.35 -9.92 -0.23
CA MET A 55 7.17 -10.77 -0.31
C MET A 55 7.25 -11.87 0.76
N VAL A 56 6.73 -11.58 1.96
CA VAL A 56 6.56 -12.61 2.99
C VAL A 56 5.29 -13.42 2.69
N PRO A 57 5.35 -14.76 2.64
CA PRO A 57 4.18 -15.60 2.46
C PRO A 57 3.11 -15.31 3.52
N GLY A 58 1.88 -15.03 3.07
CA GLY A 58 0.79 -14.68 3.98
C GLY A 58 0.84 -13.23 4.49
N ALA A 59 1.77 -12.38 4.05
CA ALA A 59 1.75 -10.95 4.31
C ALA A 59 1.45 -10.14 3.03
N GLN A 60 1.16 -8.83 3.17
CA GLN A 60 1.10 -7.96 1.99
C GLN A 60 2.52 -7.60 1.52
N PRO A 61 2.78 -7.64 0.20
CA PRO A 61 4.08 -7.24 -0.33
C PRO A 61 4.39 -5.79 0.01
N THR A 62 5.63 -5.55 0.48
CA THR A 62 6.11 -4.20 0.82
C THR A 62 7.16 -3.75 -0.17
N LEU A 63 7.08 -2.50 -0.58
CA LEU A 63 8.03 -1.87 -1.50
C LEU A 63 8.94 -0.94 -0.72
N ILE A 64 10.24 -1.14 -0.85
CA ILE A 64 11.27 -0.30 -0.24
C ILE A 64 11.87 0.54 -1.38
N PRO A 65 11.58 1.85 -1.41
CA PRO A 65 12.09 2.71 -2.46
C PRO A 65 13.55 3.05 -2.23
N GLY A 66 14.40 2.84 -3.25
CA GLY A 66 15.77 3.36 -3.27
C GLY A 66 15.90 4.74 -3.88
N PHE A 67 15.13 5.01 -4.95
CA PHE A 67 15.10 6.28 -5.71
C PHE A 67 16.49 6.82 -6.13
N GLY A 68 17.51 5.97 -6.19
CA GLY A 68 18.88 6.39 -6.51
C GLY A 68 19.60 7.12 -5.36
N TYR A 69 19.01 7.18 -4.17
CA TYR A 69 19.61 7.79 -2.98
C TYR A 69 20.03 6.76 -1.95
N ALA A 70 19.17 5.78 -1.67
CA ALA A 70 19.50 4.73 -0.72
C ALA A 70 20.46 3.72 -1.35
N THR A 71 21.50 3.39 -0.61
CA THR A 71 22.50 2.38 -0.98
C THR A 71 21.91 0.98 -0.92
N ALA A 72 22.50 0.04 -1.67
CA ALA A 72 22.11 -1.36 -1.62
C ALA A 72 22.26 -1.97 -0.21
N ALA A 73 23.24 -1.49 0.57
CA ALA A 73 23.38 -1.85 1.97
C ALA A 73 22.19 -1.40 2.83
N GLU A 74 21.76 -0.14 2.70
CA GLU A 74 20.57 0.36 3.42
C GLU A 74 19.30 -0.38 2.99
N LEU A 75 19.16 -0.67 1.70
CA LEU A 75 18.01 -1.42 1.20
C LEU A 75 17.99 -2.86 1.69
N ARG A 76 19.16 -3.50 1.84
CA ARG A 76 19.29 -4.82 2.48
C ARG A 76 18.81 -4.75 3.91
N ASP A 77 19.31 -3.80 4.69
CA ASP A 77 18.96 -3.67 6.11
C ASP A 77 17.46 -3.40 6.28
N CYS A 78 16.87 -2.53 5.45
CA CYS A 78 15.42 -2.34 5.41
C CYS A 78 14.65 -3.60 5.02
N ALA A 79 15.14 -4.38 4.05
CA ALA A 79 14.48 -5.60 3.59
C ALA A 79 14.48 -6.69 4.66
N VAL A 80 15.62 -6.86 5.35
CA VAL A 80 15.78 -7.80 6.47
C VAL A 80 14.85 -7.43 7.63
N VAL A 81 14.86 -6.17 8.06
CA VAL A 81 13.96 -5.69 9.12
C VAL A 81 12.50 -5.88 8.74
N THR A 82 12.13 -5.52 7.50
CA THR A 82 10.76 -5.69 7.00
C THR A 82 10.33 -7.16 7.03
N TRP A 83 11.20 -8.07 6.62
CA TRP A 83 10.96 -9.50 6.66
C TRP A 83 10.67 -9.97 8.10
N TYR A 84 11.57 -9.64 9.04
CA TYR A 84 11.41 -10.01 10.44
C TYR A 84 10.12 -9.45 11.05
N GLU A 85 9.85 -8.16 10.89
CA GLU A 85 8.62 -7.55 11.43
C GLU A 85 7.35 -8.18 10.88
N GLN A 86 7.32 -8.48 9.58
CA GLN A 86 6.14 -9.10 8.96
C GLN A 86 5.95 -10.54 9.43
N THR A 87 7.02 -11.33 9.52
CA THR A 87 6.94 -12.70 10.05
C THR A 87 6.51 -12.72 11.51
N GLU A 88 7.05 -11.82 12.35
CA GLU A 88 6.70 -11.72 13.76
C GLU A 88 5.25 -11.26 13.95
N ARG A 89 4.80 -10.25 13.18
CA ARG A 89 3.40 -9.83 13.17
C ARG A 89 2.49 -10.96 12.74
N LEU A 90 2.81 -11.67 11.66
CA LEU A 90 2.02 -12.81 11.20
C LEU A 90 1.92 -13.91 12.25
N ALA A 91 3.01 -14.22 12.94
CA ALA A 91 3.03 -15.19 14.03
C ALA A 91 2.17 -14.75 15.23
N LYS A 92 2.15 -13.45 15.55
CA LYS A 92 1.39 -12.90 16.68
C LYS A 92 -0.11 -12.74 16.39
N THR A 93 -0.47 -12.20 15.23
CA THR A 93 -1.87 -11.84 14.92
C THR A 93 -2.60 -12.88 14.08
N GLY A 94 -1.88 -13.78 13.39
CA GLY A 94 -2.46 -14.72 12.42
C GLY A 94 -3.20 -14.05 11.26
N ARG A 95 -3.11 -12.71 11.16
CA ARG A 95 -3.86 -11.87 10.23
C ARG A 95 -2.95 -10.80 9.63
N VAL A 96 -3.07 -10.66 8.32
CA VAL A 96 -2.26 -9.74 7.50
C VAL A 96 -2.56 -8.27 7.78
N PHE A 97 -3.78 -7.98 8.23
CA PHE A 97 -4.27 -6.62 8.52
C PHE A 97 -5.14 -6.63 9.77
N ASP A 98 -4.81 -5.76 10.72
CA ASP A 98 -5.70 -5.39 11.81
C ASP A 98 -6.55 -4.20 11.35
N PHE A 99 -7.70 -4.51 10.76
CA PHE A 99 -8.64 -3.50 10.27
C PHE A 99 -9.23 -2.66 11.41
N ASP A 100 -9.32 -3.22 12.62
CA ASP A 100 -9.93 -2.53 13.75
C ASP A 100 -8.97 -1.47 14.30
N ALA A 101 -7.68 -1.80 14.48
CA ALA A 101 -6.66 -0.81 14.83
C ALA A 101 -6.53 0.32 13.79
N LEU A 102 -6.73 0.02 12.50
CA LEU A 102 -6.63 1.00 11.42
C LEU A 102 -7.84 1.94 11.40
N ARG A 103 -9.05 1.44 11.76
CA ARG A 103 -10.24 2.26 11.95
C ARG A 103 -10.11 3.18 13.14
N GLU A 104 -9.61 2.68 14.28
CA GLU A 104 -9.39 3.50 15.47
C GLU A 104 -8.38 4.63 15.20
N ARG A 105 -7.26 4.33 14.53
CA ARG A 105 -6.26 5.35 14.15
C ARG A 105 -6.82 6.42 13.21
N ARG A 106 -7.84 6.09 12.43
CA ARG A 106 -8.52 7.01 11.50
C ARG A 106 -9.77 7.65 12.12
N SER A 107 -10.02 7.45 13.42
CA SER A 107 -11.22 7.89 14.12
C SER A 107 -12.52 7.46 13.43
N LEU A 108 -12.49 6.30 12.79
CA LEU A 108 -13.66 5.68 12.16
C LEU A 108 -14.39 4.84 13.22
N MET A 109 -15.73 4.84 13.17
CA MET A 109 -16.58 4.06 14.08
C MET A 109 -16.18 2.59 14.10
N ARG A 110 -16.36 1.90 15.22
CA ARG A 110 -16.09 0.46 15.28
C ARG A 110 -17.08 -0.29 14.39
N ARG A 111 -16.68 -1.46 13.88
CA ARG A 111 -17.51 -2.22 12.94
C ARG A 111 -18.89 -2.56 13.49
N GLU A 112 -18.96 -2.83 14.79
CA GLU A 112 -20.18 -3.18 15.52
C GLU A 112 -21.16 -1.99 15.65
N GLU A 113 -20.64 -0.77 15.62
CA GLU A 113 -21.41 0.47 15.79
C GLU A 113 -21.92 1.03 14.47
N VAL A 114 -21.44 0.53 13.34
CA VAL A 114 -21.83 1.03 12.01
C VAL A 114 -23.32 0.81 11.77
N ASP A 115 -23.85 -0.36 12.13
CA ASP A 115 -25.22 -0.74 11.77
C ASP A 115 -26.25 0.05 12.60
N SER A 116 -25.99 0.25 13.88
CA SER A 116 -26.81 1.11 14.75
C SER A 116 -26.73 2.58 14.32
N ALA A 117 -25.53 3.10 14.03
CA ALA A 117 -25.36 4.48 13.59
C ALA A 117 -26.02 4.77 12.23
N VAL A 118 -25.95 3.82 11.27
CA VAL A 118 -26.63 3.96 9.97
C VAL A 118 -28.15 3.90 10.14
N ARG A 119 -28.65 2.99 10.99
CA ARG A 119 -30.08 2.91 11.31
C ARG A 119 -30.58 4.21 11.94
N GLU A 120 -29.88 4.75 12.92
CA GLU A 120 -30.24 6.03 13.55
C GLU A 120 -30.18 7.21 12.57
N ALA A 121 -29.16 7.28 11.72
CA ALA A 121 -29.05 8.31 10.70
C ALA A 121 -30.20 8.24 9.68
N MET A 122 -30.60 7.03 9.26
CA MET A 122 -31.77 6.83 8.40
C MET A 122 -33.06 7.26 9.08
N LEU A 123 -33.27 6.89 10.35
CA LEU A 123 -34.47 7.27 11.10
C LEU A 123 -34.57 8.79 11.28
N ARG A 124 -33.47 9.46 11.68
CA ARG A 124 -33.43 10.93 11.76
C ARG A 124 -33.76 11.59 10.43
N ARG A 125 -33.29 11.01 9.32
CA ARG A 125 -33.59 11.54 7.99
C ARG A 125 -35.06 11.35 7.61
N ILE A 126 -35.66 10.20 7.94
CA ILE A 126 -37.09 9.96 7.73
C ILE A 126 -37.92 10.97 8.52
N GLU A 127 -37.54 11.23 9.78
CA GLU A 127 -38.19 12.24 10.62
C GLU A 127 -38.06 13.65 10.05
N GLN A 128 -36.85 14.04 9.61
CA GLN A 128 -36.63 15.33 8.95
C GLN A 128 -37.43 15.48 7.65
N HIS A 129 -37.52 14.42 6.84
CA HIS A 129 -38.30 14.41 5.60
C HIS A 129 -39.82 14.46 5.88
N LYS A 130 -40.28 13.82 6.95
CA LYS A 130 -41.68 13.93 7.40
C LYS A 130 -42.01 15.33 7.91
N ALA A 131 -41.07 15.97 8.61
CA ALA A 131 -41.24 17.33 9.12
C ALA A 131 -41.19 18.38 8.00
N ASN A 132 -40.39 18.16 6.96
CA ASN A 132 -40.16 19.12 5.86
C ASN A 132 -40.37 18.49 4.47
N PRO A 133 -41.62 18.09 4.11
CA PRO A 133 -41.90 17.32 2.89
C PRO A 133 -41.73 18.09 1.58
N VAL A 134 -41.61 19.42 1.60
CA VAL A 134 -41.55 20.27 0.39
C VAL A 134 -40.14 20.81 0.10
N THR A 135 -39.22 20.77 1.07
CA THR A 135 -37.91 21.45 0.97
C THR A 135 -36.71 20.50 0.92
N ASP A 136 -36.88 19.18 0.93
CA ASP A 136 -35.76 18.27 0.68
C ASP A 136 -35.55 18.17 -0.84
N PRO A 137 -34.50 18.78 -1.43
CA PRO A 137 -34.30 18.69 -2.86
C PRO A 137 -34.06 17.22 -3.20
N PHE A 138 -34.82 16.69 -4.17
CA PHE A 138 -34.49 15.41 -4.81
C PHE A 138 -33.03 15.49 -5.26
N ARG A 139 -32.11 14.87 -4.52
CA ARG A 139 -30.76 14.69 -5.02
C ARG A 139 -30.86 13.68 -6.15
N GLN A 140 -30.94 14.19 -7.38
CA GLN A 140 -30.52 13.40 -8.53
C GLN A 140 -29.14 12.84 -8.19
N PRO A 141 -28.90 11.53 -8.42
CA PRO A 141 -27.55 10.98 -8.23
C PRO A 141 -26.60 11.79 -9.09
N VAL A 142 -25.76 12.60 -8.43
CA VAL A 142 -24.69 13.33 -9.10
C VAL A 142 -23.65 12.27 -9.42
N TYR A 143 -23.74 11.72 -10.63
CA TYR A 143 -22.66 10.93 -11.17
C TYR A 143 -21.37 11.76 -11.08
N PRO A 144 -20.26 11.19 -10.60
CA PRO A 144 -19.00 11.90 -10.56
C PRO A 144 -18.72 12.40 -11.97
N ASN A 145 -18.60 13.71 -12.11
CA ASN A 145 -18.42 14.39 -13.38
C ASN A 145 -17.23 13.73 -14.12
N PRO A 146 -17.43 13.09 -15.29
CA PRO A 146 -16.35 12.37 -15.97
C PRO A 146 -15.25 13.31 -16.49
N THR A 147 -15.50 14.62 -16.49
CA THR A 147 -14.51 15.64 -16.84
C THR A 147 -14.30 16.60 -15.68
N ASN A 148 -13.16 16.44 -15.01
CA ASN A 148 -12.67 17.22 -13.87
C ASN A 148 -12.38 18.70 -14.21
N ARG A 149 -13.25 19.42 -14.93
CA ARG A 149 -13.06 20.85 -15.24
C ARG A 149 -13.71 21.70 -14.16
N LYS A 150 -12.87 22.30 -13.30
CA LYS A 150 -13.26 23.42 -12.43
C LYS A 150 -13.54 24.63 -13.32
N VAL A 151 -14.81 25.04 -13.43
CA VAL A 151 -15.16 26.37 -13.94
C VAL A 151 -15.04 27.32 -12.76
N TYR A 152 -14.06 28.23 -12.80
CA TYR A 152 -13.98 29.34 -11.87
C TYR A 152 -15.00 30.41 -12.29
N GLU A 153 -15.86 30.85 -11.36
CA GLU A 153 -16.75 32.00 -11.59
C GLU A 153 -15.90 33.27 -11.73
N ARG A 154 -16.09 34.00 -12.84
CA ARG A 154 -15.59 35.37 -12.99
C ARG A 154 -16.46 36.28 -12.11
N LYS A 155 -15.85 36.91 -11.11
CA LYS A 155 -16.26 38.25 -10.67
C LYS A 155 -15.32 39.25 -11.30
#